data_AF-A0A8J8Q5N7-F1
#
_entry.id   AF-A0A8J8Q5N7-F1
#
_cell.length_a   1.000
_cell.length_b   1.000
_cell.length_c   1.000
_cell.angle_alpha   90.00
_cell.angle_beta   90.00
_cell.angle_gamma   90.00
#
_symmetry.space_group_name_H-M   'P 1'
#
loop_
_entity.id
_entity.type
_entity.pdbx_description
1 polymer ?
#
loop_
_entity_poly.entity_id
_entity_poly.type
_entity_poly.pdbx_seq_one_letter_code
_entity_poly.pdbx_strand_id
1 'polypeptide(L)' 'MSETPLEYQKDVLATVVDEAVHEGMASESEAERLHDRLESVESMQSVDQFWDDLSQEYELLEPA' A
#
# COMPACT_ATOMS: atom_id res chain seq x y z
N MET A 1 -22.58 4.41 -8.27
CA MET A 1 -21.34 4.50 -9.08
C MET A 1 -20.63 3.19 -8.88
N SER A 2 -20.23 2.49 -9.93
CA SER A 2 -19.35 1.33 -9.78
C SER A 2 -17.96 1.88 -9.44
N GLU A 3 -17.32 1.32 -8.42
CA GLU A 3 -15.94 1.64 -8.06
C GLU A 3 -15.03 1.47 -9.29
N THR A 4 -14.18 2.47 -9.54
CA THR A 4 -13.21 2.35 -10.62
C THR A 4 -12.13 1.33 -10.26
N PRO A 5 -11.47 0.69 -11.23
CA PRO A 5 -10.35 -0.21 -10.94
C PRO A 5 -9.25 0.45 -10.10
N LEU A 6 -9.06 1.77 -10.24
CA LEU A 6 -8.09 2.52 -9.46
C LEU A 6 -8.51 2.65 -8.00
N GLU A 7 -9.77 3.03 -7.74
CA GLU A 7 -10.31 3.12 -6.38
C GLU A 7 -10.23 1.77 -5.67
N TYR A 8 -10.62 0.68 -6.33
CA TYR A 8 -10.48 -0.67 -5.79
C TYR A 8 -9.04 -0.99 -5.37
N GLN A 9 -8.06 -0.66 -6.22
CA GLN A 9 -6.66 -0.93 -5.90
C GLN A 9 -6.13 -0.07 -4.75
N LYS A 10 -6.59 1.17 -4.65
CA LYS A 10 -6.27 2.02 -3.49
C LYS A 10 -6.84 1.42 -2.21
N ASP A 11 -8.08 0.93 -2.22
CA ASP A 11 -8.67 0.30 -1.03
C ASP A 11 -7.95 -0.99 -0.61
N VAL A 12 -7.50 -1.79 -1.58
CA VAL A 12 -6.68 -2.98 -1.29
C VAL A 12 -5.35 -2.58 -0.65
N LEU A 13 -4.65 -1.58 -1.20
CA LEU A 13 -3.39 -1.08 -0.65
C LEU A 13 -3.56 -0.50 0.76
N ALA A 14 -4.63 0.26 1.00
CA ALA A 14 -4.96 0.78 2.33
C ALA A 14 -5.15 -0.37 3.34
N THR A 15 -5.88 -1.41 2.95
CA THR A 15 -6.10 -2.59 3.80
C THR A 15 -4.78 -3.29 4.14
N VAL A 16 -3.86 -3.41 3.18
CA VAL A 16 -2.55 -4.05 3.38
C VAL A 16 -1.68 -3.25 4.34
N VAL A 17 -1.70 -1.91 4.23
CA VAL A 17 -1.00 -1.02 5.15
C VAL A 17 -1.54 -1.17 6.59
N ASP A 18 -2.86 -1.21 6.75
CA ASP A 18 -3.49 -1.38 8.06
C ASP A 18 -3.18 -2.76 8.66
N GLU A 19 -3.17 -3.81 7.85
CA GLU A 19 -2.83 -5.16 8.30
C GLU A 19 -1.34 -5.28 8.67
N ALA A 20 -0.45 -4.56 7.97
CA ALA A 20 0.96 -4.49 8.35
C ALA A 20 1.17 -3.88 9.75
N VAL A 21 0.36 -2.88 10.13
CA VAL A 21 0.37 -2.35 11.51
C VAL A 21 -0.19 -3.37 12.48
N HIS A 22 -1.31 -4.02 12.13
CA HIS A 22 -1.95 -5.01 12.99
C HIS A 22 -1.01 -6.18 13.34
N GLU A 23 -0.25 -6.66 12.36
CA GLU A 23 0.74 -7.73 12.51
C GLU A 23 2.07 -7.25 13.12
N GLY A 24 2.20 -5.95 13.40
CA GLY A 24 3.42 -5.36 13.98
C GLY A 24 4.61 -5.28 13.01
N MET A 25 4.35 -5.39 11.71
CA MET A 25 5.35 -5.23 10.64
C MET A 25 5.63 -3.75 10.33
N ALA A 26 4.68 -2.86 10.58
CA ALA A 26 4.81 -1.42 10.43
C ALA A 26 4.36 -0.68 11.71
N SER A 27 4.93 0.49 11.98
CA SER A 27 4.43 1.40 13.01
C SER A 27 3.25 2.24 12.51
N GLU A 28 2.43 2.75 13.44
CA GLU A 28 1.30 3.64 13.11
C GLU A 28 1.75 4.87 12.30
N SER A 29 2.90 5.46 12.65
CA SER A 29 3.45 6.62 11.93
C SER A 29 3.97 6.28 10.52
N GLU A 30 4.37 5.03 10.27
CA GLU A 30 4.71 4.57 8.92
C GLU A 30 3.44 4.37 8.10
N ALA A 31 2.39 3.77 8.68
CA ALA A 31 1.11 3.61 8.02
C ALA A 31 0.45 4.94 7.66
N GLU A 32 0.48 5.95 8.54
CA GLU A 32 -0.01 7.30 8.22
C GLU A 32 0.68 7.87 6.97
N ARG A 33 2.00 7.74 6.87
CA ARG A 33 2.76 8.22 5.70
C ARG A 33 2.43 7.44 4.42
N LEU A 34 2.17 6.14 4.54
CA LEU A 34 1.79 5.28 3.42
C LEU A 34 0.38 5.60 2.94
N HIS A 35 -0.56 5.86 3.85
CA HIS A 35 -1.90 6.36 3.52
C HIS A 35 -1.85 7.73 2.82
N ASP A 36 -1.06 8.67 3.33
CA ASP A 36 -0.86 9.98 2.68
C ASP A 36 -0.30 9.83 1.25
N ARG A 37 0.68 8.93 1.05
CA ARG A 37 1.19 8.62 -0.31
C ARG A 37 0.11 8.00 -1.18
N LEU A 38 -0.70 7.10 -0.64
CA LEU A 38 -1.77 6.42 -1.36
C LEU A 38 -2.86 7.38 -1.83
N GLU A 39 -3.19 8.42 -1.05
CA GLU A 39 -4.11 9.48 -1.48
C GLU A 39 -3.63 10.15 -2.78
N SER A 40 -2.32 10.34 -2.93
CA SER A 40 -1.68 10.93 -4.12
C SER A 40 -1.58 10.01 -5.34
N VAL A 41 -2.02 8.74 -5.24
CA VAL A 41 -2.04 7.80 -6.36
C VAL A 41 -3.21 8.12 -7.30
N GLU A 42 -2.87 8.52 -8.53
CA GLU A 42 -3.82 8.96 -9.57
C GLU A 42 -3.90 8.02 -10.78
N SER A 43 -3.11 6.95 -10.80
CA SER A 43 -3.05 6.01 -11.94
C SER A 43 -2.67 4.59 -11.52
N MET A 44 -3.03 3.61 -12.36
CA MET A 44 -2.61 2.21 -12.16
C MET A 44 -1.08 2.04 -12.19
N GLN A 45 -0.37 2.84 -12.98
CA GLN A 45 1.10 2.81 -12.99
C GLN A 45 1.69 3.28 -11.64
N SER A 46 1.04 4.24 -11.00
CA SER A 46 1.41 4.72 -9.67
C SER A 46 1.07 3.71 -8.57
N VAL A 47 -0.01 2.94 -8.74
CA VAL A 47 -0.34 1.78 -7.87
C VAL A 47 0.77 0.72 -7.96
N ASP A 48 1.18 0.36 -9.18
CA ASP A 48 2.22 -0.66 -9.38
C ASP A 48 3.55 -0.22 -8.73
N GLN A 49 3.94 1.04 -8.92
CA GLN A 49 5.13 1.59 -8.27
C GLN A 49 5.02 1.58 -6.74
N PHE A 50 3.85 1.88 -6.19
CA PHE A 50 3.64 1.86 -4.74
C PHE A 50 3.79 0.44 -4.17
N TRP A 51 3.29 -0.58 -4.88
CA TRP A 51 3.50 -1.98 -4.54
C TRP A 51 4.97 -2.40 -4.61
N ASP A 52 5.69 -1.97 -5.65
CA ASP A 52 7.12 -2.23 -5.80
C ASP A 52 7.94 -1.59 -4.65
N ASP A 53 7.57 -0.38 -4.23
CA ASP A 53 8.23 0.31 -3.13
C ASP A 53 7.94 -0.39 -1.80
N LEU A 54 6.67 -0.72 -1.51
CA LEU A 54 6.29 -1.47 -0.31
C LEU A 54 7.00 -2.82 -0.23
N SER A 55 7.04 -3.57 -1.32
CA SER A 55 7.66 -4.90 -1.34
C SER A 55 9.17 -4.85 -1.13
N GLN A 56 9.84 -3.78 -1.58
CA GLN A 56 11.26 -3.53 -1.30
C GLN A 56 11.51 -3.08 0.14
N GLU A 57 10.72 -2.13 0.65
CA GLU A 57 10.90 -1.59 2.01
C GLU A 57 10.64 -2.65 3.10
N TYR A 58 9.70 -3.58 2.85
CA TYR A 58 9.32 -4.60 3.82
C TYR A 58 9.96 -5.99 3.57
N GLU A 59 10.95 -6.13 2.66
CA GLU A 59 11.57 -7.41 2.26
C GLU A 59 10.53 -8.55 2.16
N LEU A 60 9.38 -8.28 1.53
CA LEU A 60 8.28 -9.26 1.41
C LEU A 60 8.54 -10.31 0.31
N LEU A 61 9.74 -10.33 -0.27
CA LEU A 61 10.09 -11.19 -1.40
C LEU A 61 11.11 -12.26 -1.00
N GLU A 62 10.55 -13.38 -0.53
CA GLU A 62 11.08 -14.75 -0.39
C GLU A 62 12.43 -14.99 0.33
N PRO A 63 12.51 -15.95 1.28
CA PRO A 63 13.79 -16.43 1.80
C PRO A 63 14.58 -17.13 0.68
N ALA A 64 15.84 -16.72 0.51
CA ALA A 64 16.83 -17.37 -0.35
C ALA A 64 17.12 -18.82 0.05
#